data_AF-A0A291ISG4-F1
#
_entry.id   AF-A0A291ISG4-F1
#
_cell.length_a   1.000
_cell.length_b   1.000
_cell.length_c   1.000
_cell.angle_alpha   90.00
_cell.angle_beta   90.00
_cell.angle_gamma   90.00
#
_symmetry.space_group_name_H-M   'P 1'
#
loop_
_entity.id
_entity.type
_entity.pdbx_description
1 polymer ?
#
loop_
_entity_poly.entity_id
_entity_poly.type
_entity_poly.pdbx_seq_one_letter_code
_entity_poly.pdbx_strand_id
1 'polypeptide(L)'
;MLDKLIRYNRNGTEKSFNPLRMEDDELVVIYCDLKSCKNFAINKSYRRYYNLPIERDDLEWIAWCGFKEAVDKYDSSTGQKSFESFMIDAITWKCNDYCESYLTNRHKVLNVAYTNKNNDRSNINDQNSSFKERVAIESVIEQYMIGIKNLDKLEIAKAYLLSFETPKHIARNTAIGRTKVYRLVREISNELAELLI
;
A
#
# COMPACT_ATOMS: atom_id res chain seq x y z
N MET A 1 2.62 1.71 -31.31
CA MET A 1 3.37 1.07 -30.20
C MET A 1 2.43 0.22 -29.34
N LEU A 2 1.36 0.77 -28.77
CA LEU A 2 0.12 0.01 -28.48
C LEU A 2 -0.33 -0.77 -29.72
N ASP A 3 -0.19 -0.16 -30.89
CA ASP A 3 -0.38 -0.77 -32.20
C ASP A 3 0.47 -2.03 -32.46
N LYS A 4 1.63 -2.25 -31.81
CA LYS A 4 2.39 -3.50 -31.95
C LYS A 4 1.78 -4.60 -31.07
N LEU A 5 1.43 -4.27 -29.82
CA LEU A 5 0.66 -5.14 -28.92
C LEU A 5 -0.73 -5.48 -29.48
N ILE A 6 -1.39 -4.53 -30.15
CA ILE A 6 -2.71 -4.69 -30.78
C ILE A 6 -2.60 -5.36 -32.16
N ARG A 7 -1.56 -5.11 -32.98
CA ARG A 7 -1.34 -5.82 -34.25
C ARG A 7 -0.92 -7.27 -34.05
N TYR A 8 -0.18 -7.58 -32.97
CA TYR A 8 0.06 -8.98 -32.57
C TYR A 8 -1.26 -9.70 -32.27
N ASN A 9 -2.26 -8.95 -31.80
CA ASN A 9 -3.60 -9.43 -31.46
C ASN A 9 -4.55 -9.50 -32.67
N ARG A 10 -4.47 -8.55 -33.61
CA ARG A 10 -5.36 -8.47 -34.79
C ARG A 10 -5.03 -9.43 -35.93
N ASN A 11 -3.78 -9.90 -36.02
CA ASN A 11 -3.33 -10.72 -37.16
C ASN A 11 -3.62 -12.23 -37.01
N GLY A 12 -4.36 -12.64 -35.98
CA GLY A 12 -5.20 -13.85 -36.01
C GLY A 12 -4.62 -15.05 -36.76
N THR A 13 -3.48 -15.58 -36.33
CA THR A 13 -3.52 -17.00 -36.02
C THR A 13 -4.01 -17.07 -34.58
N GLU A 14 -5.17 -17.68 -34.36
CA GLU A 14 -5.73 -18.02 -33.05
C GLU A 14 -4.68 -18.66 -32.15
N LYS A 15 -3.88 -17.84 -31.48
CA LYS A 15 -3.17 -18.15 -30.26
C LYS A 15 -3.24 -16.87 -29.47
N SER A 16 -3.91 -16.96 -28.34
CA SER A 16 -3.90 -16.02 -27.22
C SER A 16 -2.67 -15.12 -27.22
N PHE A 17 -2.82 -13.86 -26.82
CA PHE A 17 -1.69 -13.09 -26.29
C PHE A 17 -0.94 -14.01 -25.33
N ASN A 18 0.21 -14.52 -25.77
CA ASN A 18 0.99 -15.51 -25.04
C ASN A 18 2.30 -14.85 -24.64
N PRO A 19 2.26 -14.05 -23.56
CA PRO A 19 3.40 -13.39 -22.94
C PRO A 19 4.60 -14.32 -22.65
N LEU A 20 4.40 -15.65 -22.63
CA LEU A 20 5.44 -16.68 -22.55
C LEU A 20 6.44 -16.73 -23.73
N ARG A 21 6.41 -15.78 -24.67
CA ARG A 21 7.29 -15.76 -25.86
C ARG A 21 8.04 -14.46 -26.11
N MET A 22 7.91 -13.46 -25.24
CA MET A 22 8.73 -12.25 -25.32
C MET A 22 10.00 -12.45 -24.49
N GLU A 23 11.15 -12.20 -25.09
CA GLU A 23 12.43 -12.20 -24.36
C GLU A 23 12.43 -11.05 -23.33
N ASP A 24 13.12 -11.24 -22.21
CA ASP A 24 13.16 -10.27 -21.10
C ASP A 24 13.61 -8.87 -21.60
N ASP A 25 14.49 -8.81 -22.59
CA ASP A 25 14.97 -7.56 -23.20
C ASP A 25 13.84 -6.75 -23.87
N GLU A 26 12.90 -7.41 -24.55
CA GLU A 26 11.77 -6.75 -25.18
C GLU A 26 10.77 -6.22 -24.14
N LEU A 27 10.58 -6.98 -23.06
CA LEU A 27 9.74 -6.59 -21.93
C LEU A 27 10.31 -5.37 -21.20
N VAL A 28 11.64 -5.29 -21.05
CA VAL A 28 12.32 -4.13 -20.45
C VAL A 28 12.06 -2.87 -21.27
N VAL A 29 12.14 -2.94 -22.60
CA VAL A 29 11.85 -1.80 -23.48
C VAL A 29 10.41 -1.31 -23.27
N ILE A 30 9.44 -2.21 -23.29
CA ILE A 30 8.02 -1.87 -23.07
C ILE A 30 7.81 -1.24 -21.69
N TYR A 31 8.42 -1.81 -20.65
CA TYR A 31 8.32 -1.30 -19.30
C TYR A 31 8.98 0.08 -19.15
N CYS A 32 10.06 0.36 -19.87
CA CYS A 32 10.66 1.68 -19.94
C CYS A 32 9.76 2.69 -20.64
N ASP A 33 9.10 2.31 -21.73
CA ASP A 33 8.18 3.17 -22.48
C ASP A 33 6.92 3.53 -21.68
N LEU A 34 6.45 2.63 -20.80
CA LEU A 34 5.28 2.85 -19.94
C LEU A 34 5.58 3.65 -18.65
N LYS A 35 6.58 4.54 -18.71
CA LYS A 35 7.10 5.29 -17.55
C LYS A 35 6.03 6.05 -16.76
N SER A 36 5.12 6.74 -17.44
CA SER A 36 4.04 7.50 -16.78
C SER A 36 3.10 6.58 -15.99
N CYS A 37 2.65 5.49 -16.60
CA CYS A 37 1.74 4.52 -16.01
C CYS A 37 2.37 3.81 -14.80
N LYS A 38 3.60 3.32 -14.93
CA LYS A 38 4.27 2.64 -13.81
C LYS A 38 4.57 3.61 -12.66
N ASN A 39 5.02 4.82 -12.96
CA ASN A 39 5.31 5.81 -11.92
C ASN A 39 4.03 6.23 -11.19
N PHE A 40 2.90 6.34 -11.91
CA PHE A 40 1.61 6.59 -11.28
C PHE A 40 1.25 5.48 -10.29
N ALA A 41 1.36 4.21 -10.69
CA ALA A 41 1.06 3.07 -9.82
C ALA A 41 1.99 3.00 -8.59
N ILE A 42 3.30 3.15 -8.79
CA ILE A 42 4.30 3.16 -7.71
C ILE A 42 4.04 4.31 -6.73
N ASN A 43 3.86 5.52 -7.24
CA ASN A 43 3.62 6.70 -6.39
C ASN A 43 2.29 6.60 -5.63
N LYS A 44 1.28 5.95 -6.21
CA LYS A 44 0.01 5.68 -5.53
C LYS A 44 0.21 4.79 -4.31
N SER A 45 0.98 3.71 -4.44
CA SER A 45 1.34 2.85 -3.30
C SER A 45 2.25 3.56 -2.30
N TYR A 46 3.29 4.25 -2.77
CA TYR A 46 4.24 4.97 -1.93
C TYR A 46 3.55 6.02 -1.04
N ARG A 47 2.63 6.82 -1.61
CA ARG A 47 1.85 7.81 -0.87
C ARG A 47 0.92 7.18 0.17
N ARG A 48 0.35 6.01 -0.13
CA ARG A 48 -0.53 5.29 0.80
C ARG A 48 0.22 4.78 2.04
N TYR A 49 1.51 4.49 1.90
CA TYR A 49 2.31 3.89 2.97
C TYR A 49 3.54 4.74 3.35
N TYR A 50 3.41 6.06 3.32
CA TYR A 50 4.52 7.01 3.51
C TYR A 50 5.27 6.88 4.86
N ASN A 51 4.66 6.28 5.90
CA ASN A 51 5.38 6.04 7.17
C ASN A 51 6.29 4.82 7.16
N LEU A 52 6.15 3.94 6.17
CA LEU A 52 7.03 2.79 6.08
C LEU A 52 8.44 3.27 5.70
N PRO A 53 9.51 2.72 6.31
CA PRO A 53 10.88 2.92 5.86
C PRO A 53 11.16 2.14 4.56
N ILE A 54 10.30 2.27 3.56
CA ILE A 54 10.46 1.64 2.25
C ILE A 54 10.89 2.74 1.30
N GLU A 55 11.93 2.50 0.54
CA GLU A 55 12.38 3.41 -0.49
C GLU A 55 11.54 3.25 -1.75
N ARG A 56 11.42 4.32 -2.53
CA ARG A 56 10.70 4.23 -3.79
C ARG A 56 11.34 3.18 -4.71
N ASP A 57 12.67 3.09 -4.69
CA ASP A 57 13.44 2.16 -5.52
C ASP A 57 13.16 0.68 -5.17
N ASP A 58 12.79 0.38 -3.92
CA ASP A 58 12.31 -0.96 -3.53
C ASP A 58 11.04 -1.33 -4.31
N LEU A 59 10.15 -0.36 -4.52
CA LEU A 59 8.90 -0.55 -5.25
C LEU A 59 9.10 -0.65 -6.76
N GLU A 60 10.21 -0.17 -7.30
CA GLU A 60 10.52 -0.28 -8.73
C GLU A 60 10.71 -1.75 -9.14
N TRP A 61 11.42 -2.54 -8.33
CA TRP A 61 11.57 -3.98 -8.56
C TRP A 61 10.24 -4.73 -8.42
N ILE A 62 9.44 -4.37 -7.41
CA ILE A 62 8.11 -4.97 -7.21
C ILE A 62 7.16 -4.62 -8.36
N ALA A 63 7.24 -3.39 -8.88
CA ALA A 63 6.49 -2.96 -10.05
C ALA A 63 6.89 -3.71 -11.31
N TRP A 64 8.16 -4.05 -11.49
CA TRP A 64 8.60 -4.94 -12.58
C TRP A 64 7.94 -6.32 -12.47
N CYS A 65 7.89 -6.91 -11.27
CA CYS A 65 7.18 -8.18 -11.05
C CYS A 65 5.67 -8.07 -11.38
N GLY A 66 5.01 -7.00 -10.94
CA GLY A 66 3.60 -6.74 -11.25
C GLY A 66 3.34 -6.52 -12.75
N PHE A 67 4.27 -5.85 -13.44
CA PHE A 67 4.21 -5.70 -14.89
C PHE A 67 4.30 -7.06 -15.60
N LYS A 68 5.27 -7.91 -15.24
CA LYS A 68 5.39 -9.25 -15.84
C LYS A 68 4.14 -10.10 -15.64
N GLU A 69 3.52 -10.03 -14.47
CA GLU A 69 2.23 -10.69 -14.24
C GLU A 69 1.08 -10.08 -15.05
N ALA A 70 1.08 -8.76 -15.25
CA ALA A 70 0.09 -8.10 -16.09
C ALA A 70 0.22 -8.53 -17.54
N VAL A 71 1.45 -8.62 -18.04
CA VAL A 71 1.78 -9.18 -19.35
C VAL A 71 1.32 -10.63 -19.38
N ASP A 72 1.60 -11.45 -18.37
CA ASP A 72 1.20 -12.87 -18.30
C ASP A 72 -0.32 -13.10 -18.38
N LYS A 73 -1.10 -12.25 -17.69
CA LYS A 73 -2.52 -12.48 -17.42
C LYS A 73 -3.48 -11.65 -18.25
N TYR A 74 -3.00 -10.66 -19.00
CA TYR A 74 -3.89 -9.76 -19.73
C TYR A 74 -4.55 -10.49 -20.91
N ASP A 75 -5.88 -10.47 -20.94
CA ASP A 75 -6.65 -10.97 -22.06
C ASP A 75 -7.56 -9.87 -22.60
N SER A 76 -7.25 -9.40 -23.80
CA SER A 76 -8.02 -8.37 -24.50
C SER A 76 -9.38 -8.84 -24.99
N SER A 77 -9.61 -10.15 -25.10
CA SER A 77 -10.86 -10.72 -25.60
C SER A 77 -11.95 -10.77 -24.54
N THR A 78 -11.56 -10.84 -23.26
CA THR A 78 -12.46 -10.93 -22.11
C THR A 78 -12.45 -9.67 -21.24
N GLY A 79 -11.44 -8.79 -21.38
CA GLY A 79 -11.26 -7.61 -20.55
C GLY A 79 -12.11 -6.40 -20.96
N GLN A 80 -12.77 -5.75 -19.99
CA GLN A 80 -13.41 -4.44 -20.17
C GLN A 80 -12.43 -3.25 -20.07
N LYS A 81 -11.14 -3.51 -19.80
CA LYS A 81 -10.12 -2.48 -19.51
C LYS A 81 -8.98 -2.51 -20.52
N SER A 82 -8.36 -1.36 -20.77
CA SER A 82 -7.12 -1.28 -21.54
C SER A 82 -5.97 -1.98 -20.81
N PHE A 83 -4.97 -2.46 -21.56
CA PHE A 83 -3.76 -3.05 -20.98
C PHE A 83 -3.08 -2.13 -19.97
N GLU A 84 -2.97 -0.83 -20.28
CA GLU A 84 -2.39 0.16 -19.36
C GLU A 84 -3.13 0.23 -18.03
N SER A 85 -4.47 0.23 -18.06
CA SER A 85 -5.28 0.22 -16.83
C SER A 85 -5.13 -1.09 -16.06
N PHE A 86 -5.10 -2.23 -16.75
CA PHE A 86 -4.89 -3.53 -16.12
C PHE A 86 -3.50 -3.64 -15.48
N MET A 87 -2.47 -3.15 -16.18
CA MET A 87 -1.10 -3.09 -15.68
C MET A 87 -0.97 -2.18 -14.46
N ILE A 88 -1.58 -0.99 -14.48
CA ILE A 88 -1.59 -0.09 -13.32
C ILE A 88 -2.20 -0.80 -12.10
N ASP A 89 -3.32 -1.51 -12.27
CA ASP A 89 -3.95 -2.28 -11.19
C ASP A 89 -2.99 -3.36 -10.65
N ALA A 90 -2.39 -4.16 -11.54
CA ALA A 90 -1.47 -5.23 -11.17
C ALA A 90 -0.23 -4.72 -10.42
N ILE A 91 0.42 -3.67 -10.91
CA ILE A 91 1.57 -3.02 -10.27
C ILE A 91 1.16 -2.48 -8.89
N THR A 92 0.04 -1.74 -8.83
CA THR A 92 -0.46 -1.16 -7.57
C THR A 92 -0.71 -2.25 -6.53
N TRP A 93 -1.31 -3.37 -6.93
CA TRP A 93 -1.59 -4.49 -6.02
C TRP A 93 -0.29 -5.10 -5.49
N LYS A 94 0.68 -5.39 -6.36
CA LYS A 94 1.97 -5.94 -5.93
C LYS A 94 2.73 -5.00 -4.99
N CYS A 95 2.78 -3.72 -5.32
CA CYS A 95 3.43 -2.74 -4.45
C CYS A 95 2.71 -2.61 -3.11
N ASN A 96 1.37 -2.67 -3.10
CA ASN A 96 0.61 -2.67 -1.85
C ASN A 96 0.86 -3.93 -1.02
N ASP A 97 0.84 -5.12 -1.62
CA ASP A 97 1.12 -6.38 -0.91
C ASP A 97 2.51 -6.37 -0.28
N TYR A 98 3.51 -5.87 -1.02
CA TYR A 98 4.85 -5.70 -0.50
C TYR A 98 4.88 -4.73 0.68
N CYS A 99 4.32 -3.53 0.56
CA CYS A 99 4.23 -2.57 1.66
C CYS A 99 3.46 -3.13 2.86
N GLU A 100 2.36 -3.84 2.63
CA GLU A 100 1.52 -4.42 3.67
C GLU A 100 2.25 -5.48 4.49
N SER A 101 3.23 -6.17 3.90
CA SER A 101 4.08 -7.12 4.63
C SER A 101 4.92 -6.46 5.74
N TYR A 102 5.18 -5.15 5.64
CA TYR A 102 5.94 -4.37 6.64
C TYR A 102 5.04 -3.54 7.57
N LEU A 103 3.72 -3.57 7.39
CA LEU A 103 2.80 -2.79 8.21
C LEU A 103 2.63 -3.38 9.61
N THR A 104 3.27 -2.75 10.57
CA THR A 104 2.82 -2.84 11.96
C THR A 104 1.52 -2.05 12.17
N ASN A 105 0.79 -2.35 13.25
CA ASN A 105 -0.44 -1.63 13.58
C ASN A 105 -0.22 -0.13 13.79
N ARG A 106 0.94 0.27 14.33
CA ARG A 106 1.33 1.68 14.44
C ARG A 106 1.36 2.34 13.06
N HIS A 107 2.00 1.73 12.07
CA HIS A 107 2.01 2.24 10.70
C HIS A 107 0.60 2.33 10.09
N LYS A 108 -0.29 1.37 10.40
CA LYS A 108 -1.68 1.39 9.91
C LYS A 108 -2.45 2.62 10.41
N VAL A 109 -2.36 2.92 11.71
CA VAL A 109 -3.04 4.10 12.30
C VAL A 109 -2.53 5.40 11.66
N LEU A 110 -1.22 5.53 11.52
CA LEU A 110 -0.59 6.73 10.95
C LEU A 110 -0.92 6.90 9.47
N ASN A 111 -0.86 5.81 8.70
CA ASN A 111 -1.21 5.85 7.28
C ASN A 111 -2.66 6.25 7.09
N VAL A 112 -3.60 5.76 7.91
CA VAL A 112 -5.02 6.18 7.87
C VAL A 112 -5.16 7.68 8.17
N ALA A 113 -4.51 8.17 9.24
CA ALA A 113 -4.60 9.57 9.65
C ALA A 113 -4.18 10.55 8.54
N TYR A 114 -3.05 10.32 7.90
CA TYR A 114 -2.55 11.24 6.87
C TYR A 114 -3.09 10.96 5.47
N THR A 115 -3.54 9.73 5.15
CA THR A 115 -4.23 9.49 3.87
C THR A 115 -5.55 10.26 3.83
N ASN A 116 -6.23 10.39 4.97
CA ASN A 116 -7.42 11.24 5.09
C ASN A 116 -7.09 12.74 4.94
N LYS A 117 -5.90 13.19 5.33
CA LYS A 117 -5.42 14.58 5.19
C LYS A 117 -4.96 14.91 3.75
N ASN A 118 -4.40 13.94 3.04
CA ASN A 118 -3.81 14.14 1.71
C ASN A 118 -4.82 14.09 0.55
N ASN A 119 -6.09 13.75 0.79
CA ASN A 119 -7.13 13.94 -0.23
C ASN A 119 -7.34 15.43 -0.56
N ASP A 120 -6.94 16.36 0.32
CA ASP A 120 -7.07 17.80 0.12
C ASP A 120 -5.76 18.52 -0.26
N ARG A 121 -4.61 17.83 -0.32
CA ARG A 121 -3.31 18.48 -0.60
C ARG A 121 -2.49 17.73 -1.64
N SER A 122 -2.81 17.98 -2.90
CA SER A 122 -1.88 17.79 -4.01
C SER A 122 -0.77 18.83 -3.93
N ASN A 123 0.37 18.43 -3.34
CA ASN A 123 1.72 19.01 -3.43
C ASN A 123 2.33 19.11 -2.04
N ILE A 124 3.27 18.22 -1.70
CA ILE A 124 4.48 18.59 -0.97
C ILE A 124 5.59 17.64 -1.44
N ASN A 125 6.59 18.23 -2.11
CA ASN A 125 7.95 17.73 -2.15
C ASN A 125 8.54 18.02 -0.76
N ASP A 126 8.87 17.00 0.04
CA ASP A 126 9.89 17.18 1.06
C ASP A 126 10.53 15.83 1.44
N GLN A 127 11.77 15.63 0.99
CA GLN A 127 12.57 14.45 1.32
C GLN A 127 13.25 14.54 2.69
N ASN A 128 13.01 15.62 3.45
CA ASN A 128 13.64 15.87 4.77
C ASN A 128 12.70 15.70 5.98
N SER A 129 11.44 15.25 5.80
CA SER A 129 10.43 15.19 6.88
C SER A 129 10.53 13.94 7.77
N SER A 130 11.10 12.85 7.25
CA SER A 130 11.02 11.49 7.82
C SER A 130 11.47 11.36 9.28
N PHE A 131 12.60 11.97 9.69
CA PHE A 131 13.11 11.81 11.06
C PHE A 131 12.38 12.68 12.08
N LYS A 132 12.11 13.95 11.73
CA LYS A 132 11.38 14.87 12.63
C LYS A 132 9.91 14.44 12.82
N GLU A 133 9.29 13.87 11.79
CA GLU A 133 7.93 13.33 11.89
C GLU A 133 7.87 12.07 12.77
N ARG A 134 8.86 11.17 12.70
CA ARG A 134 8.93 10.00 13.59
C ARG A 134 9.00 10.37 15.07
N VAL A 135 9.83 11.36 15.41
CA VAL A 135 9.96 11.88 16.79
C VAL A 135 8.67 12.55 17.25
N ALA A 136 7.98 13.28 16.38
CA ALA A 136 6.69 13.88 16.69
C ALA A 136 5.62 12.80 16.97
N ILE A 137 5.59 11.73 16.18
CA ILE A 137 4.59 10.66 16.30
C ILE A 137 4.72 9.87 17.61
N GLU A 138 5.95 9.58 18.08
CA GLU A 138 6.15 8.90 19.36
C GLU A 138 5.61 9.72 20.51
N SER A 139 5.89 11.02 20.49
CA SER A 139 5.36 11.94 21.50
C SER A 139 3.83 12.02 21.50
N VAL A 140 3.18 11.95 20.33
CA VAL A 140 1.71 11.96 20.23
C VAL A 140 1.11 10.66 20.75
N ILE A 141 1.71 9.50 20.44
CA ILE A 141 1.24 8.21 20.95
C ILE A 141 1.41 8.14 22.48
N GLU A 142 2.54 8.63 23.01
CA GLU A 142 2.78 8.72 24.45
C GLU A 142 1.75 9.63 25.15
N GLN A 143 1.52 10.83 24.62
CA GLN A 143 0.52 11.76 25.15
C GLN A 143 -0.89 11.16 25.11
N TYR A 144 -1.25 10.50 24.00
CA TYR A 144 -2.50 9.79 23.86
C TYR A 144 -2.65 8.72 24.97
N MET A 145 -1.64 7.88 25.17
CA MET A 145 -1.67 6.83 26.19
C MET A 145 -1.80 7.39 27.61
N ILE A 146 -1.14 8.50 27.92
CA ILE A 146 -1.28 9.18 29.23
C ILE A 146 -2.73 9.64 29.47
N GLY A 147 -3.44 10.05 28.41
CA GLY A 147 -4.83 10.49 28.48
C GLY A 147 -5.87 9.37 28.70
N ILE A 148 -5.50 8.10 28.51
CA ILE A 148 -6.44 6.98 28.61
C ILE A 148 -6.72 6.64 30.08
N LYS A 149 -7.94 6.92 30.54
CA LYS A 149 -8.41 6.55 31.88
C LYS A 149 -8.95 5.13 32.00
N ASN A 150 -9.38 4.53 30.88
CA ASN A 150 -9.96 3.19 30.85
C ASN A 150 -8.85 2.14 30.78
N LEU A 151 -8.71 1.30 31.81
CA LEU A 151 -7.63 0.32 31.92
C LEU A 151 -7.62 -0.69 30.77
N ASP A 152 -8.78 -1.24 30.40
CA ASP A 152 -8.90 -2.15 29.26
C ASP A 152 -8.44 -1.49 27.96
N LYS A 153 -8.80 -0.22 27.77
CA LYS A 153 -8.39 0.55 26.59
C LYS A 153 -6.89 0.83 26.59
N LEU A 154 -6.30 1.12 27.76
CA LEU A 154 -4.86 1.34 27.90
C LEU A 154 -4.08 0.05 27.63
N GLU A 155 -4.54 -1.08 28.16
CA GLU A 155 -3.94 -2.40 27.93
C GLU A 155 -3.98 -2.75 26.44
N ILE A 156 -5.14 -2.57 25.79
CA ILE A 156 -5.29 -2.78 24.34
C ILE A 156 -4.42 -1.80 23.55
N ALA A 157 -4.35 -0.52 23.93
CA ALA A 157 -3.53 0.48 23.25
C ALA A 157 -2.05 0.11 23.30
N LYS A 158 -1.53 -0.34 24.46
CA LYS A 158 -0.14 -0.80 24.61
C LYS A 158 0.13 -2.01 23.71
N ALA A 159 -0.71 -3.05 23.79
CA ALA A 159 -0.53 -4.25 23.00
C ALA A 159 -0.64 -3.96 21.48
N TYR A 160 -1.58 -3.09 21.09
CA TYR A 160 -1.84 -2.78 19.68
C TYR A 160 -0.79 -1.84 19.08
N LEU A 161 -0.40 -0.78 19.78
CA LEU A 161 0.44 0.31 19.24
C LEU A 161 1.94 0.13 19.53
N LEU A 162 2.30 -0.46 20.67
CA LEU A 162 3.70 -0.63 21.09
C LEU A 162 4.22 -2.04 20.81
N SER A 163 3.42 -3.06 21.14
CA SER A 163 3.79 -4.48 20.91
C SER A 163 3.35 -5.01 19.54
N PHE A 164 2.63 -4.19 18.77
CA PHE A 164 2.15 -4.50 17.41
C PHE A 164 1.29 -5.78 17.30
N GLU A 165 0.61 -6.16 18.38
CA GLU A 165 -0.21 -7.36 18.41
C GLU A 165 -1.51 -7.20 17.62
N THR A 166 -1.92 -8.24 16.89
CA THR A 166 -3.20 -8.22 16.17
C THR A 166 -4.38 -8.24 17.15
N PRO A 167 -5.56 -7.66 16.82
CA PRO A 167 -6.73 -7.70 17.69
C PRO A 167 -7.15 -9.12 18.10
N LYS A 168 -6.89 -10.10 17.23
CA LYS A 168 -7.13 -11.53 17.50
C LYS A 168 -6.17 -12.08 18.56
N HIS A 169 -4.91 -11.64 18.55
CA HIS A 169 -3.90 -12.06 19.52
C HIS A 169 -4.17 -11.40 20.89
N ILE A 170 -4.46 -10.09 20.89
CA ILE A 170 -4.86 -9.35 22.10
C ILE A 170 -6.07 -10.00 22.77
N ALA A 171 -7.12 -10.34 22.01
CA ALA A 171 -8.31 -11.00 22.54
C ALA A 171 -8.07 -12.42 23.08
N ARG A 172 -6.95 -13.06 22.74
CA ARG A 172 -6.56 -14.38 23.28
C ARG A 172 -5.72 -14.26 24.54
N ASN A 173 -4.91 -13.21 24.63
CA ASN A 173 -3.92 -13.03 25.69
C ASN A 173 -4.42 -12.15 26.83
N THR A 174 -5.53 -11.43 26.64
CA THR A 174 -6.15 -10.58 27.65
C THR A 174 -7.44 -11.21 28.16
N ALA A 175 -7.90 -10.81 29.35
CA ALA A 175 -9.21 -11.18 29.87
C ALA A 175 -10.37 -10.42 29.17
N ILE A 176 -10.06 -9.61 28.16
CA ILE A 176 -11.01 -8.71 27.50
C ILE A 176 -11.69 -9.45 26.34
N GLY A 177 -13.03 -9.46 26.35
CA GLY A 177 -13.81 -10.13 25.32
C GLY A 177 -13.51 -9.62 23.90
N ARG A 178 -13.44 -10.53 22.93
CA ARG A 178 -13.09 -10.26 21.52
C ARG A 178 -13.84 -9.06 20.93
N THR A 179 -15.16 -8.98 21.09
CA THR A 179 -15.97 -7.87 20.57
C THR A 179 -15.52 -6.52 21.14
N LYS A 180 -15.19 -6.48 22.43
CA LYS A 180 -14.71 -5.28 23.12
C LYS A 180 -13.33 -4.88 22.62
N VAL A 181 -12.42 -5.83 22.40
CA VAL A 181 -11.09 -5.59 21.82
C VAL A 181 -11.19 -4.92 20.46
N TYR A 182 -11.95 -5.49 19.53
CA TYR A 182 -12.09 -4.93 18.17
C TYR A 182 -12.73 -3.54 18.19
N ARG A 183 -13.73 -3.31 19.05
CA ARG A 183 -14.34 -2.00 19.23
C ARG A 183 -13.32 -0.97 19.72
N LEU A 184 -12.58 -1.30 20.77
CA LEU A 184 -11.58 -0.39 21.36
C LEU A 184 -10.41 -0.11 20.41
N VAL A 185 -9.94 -1.09 19.63
CA VAL A 185 -8.92 -0.86 18.58
C VAL A 185 -9.43 0.15 17.54
N ARG A 186 -10.70 0.07 17.16
CA ARG A 186 -11.30 1.03 16.22
C ARG A 186 -11.39 2.42 16.82
N GLU A 187 -11.85 2.53 18.07
CA GLU A 187 -11.87 3.80 18.80
C GLU A 187 -10.48 4.42 18.90
N ILE A 188 -9.46 3.64 19.30
CA ILE A 188 -8.06 4.07 19.38
C ILE A 188 -7.56 4.60 18.03
N SER A 189 -7.85 3.87 16.95
CA SER A 189 -7.42 4.26 15.60
C SER A 189 -8.05 5.58 15.16
N ASN A 190 -9.32 5.79 15.49
CA ASN A 190 -10.03 7.03 15.16
C ASN A 190 -9.54 8.22 16.00
N GLU A 191 -9.39 8.04 17.31
CA GLU A 191 -8.93 9.11 18.21
C GLU A 191 -7.50 9.54 17.90
N LEU A 192 -6.61 8.59 17.60
CA LEU A 192 -5.25 8.92 17.15
C LEU A 192 -5.26 9.62 15.79
N ALA A 193 -6.19 9.26 14.89
CA ALA A 193 -6.34 9.98 13.63
C ALA A 193 -6.76 11.43 13.86
N GLU A 194 -7.65 11.72 14.82
CA GLU A 194 -8.06 13.08 15.18
C GLU A 194 -6.92 13.90 15.80
N LEU A 195 -6.07 13.29 16.63
CA LEU A 195 -4.93 13.97 17.27
C LEU A 195 -3.78 14.31 16.30
N LEU A 196 -3.70 13.63 15.17
CA LEU A 196 -2.66 13.82 14.15
C LEU A 196 -3.08 14.80 13.03
N ILE A 197 -4.31 15.33 13.07
CA ILE A 197 -4.85 16.33 12.12
C ILE A 197 -4.35 17.72 12.47
#